data_AF-A0A969B401-F1
#
_entry.id   AF-A0A969B401-F1
#
_cell.length_a   1.000
_cell.length_b   1.000
_cell.length_c   1.000
_cell.angle_alpha   90.00
_cell.angle_beta   90.00
_cell.angle_gamma   90.00
#
_symmetry.space_group_name_H-M   'P 1'
#
loop_
_entity.id
_entity.type
_entity.pdbx_description
1 polymer ?
#
loop_
_entity_poly.entity_id
_entity_poly.type
_entity_poly.pdbx_seq_one_letter_code
_entity_poly.pdbx_strand_id
1 'polypeptide(L)'
;MQIKPLIGNATDYEINLDEIAKEHLLLFTNNGMGNGLIDHIKDVIYVDRQLFDKSKTKEIAKEIELLNKEMFDNDKEYILIGPGRWGTRDPWIGIPVNWTQISKAKIIVETSLDDFPLDASAGSHFFHNVTSMNVGYFSVQHHSSDCFINWDLLANQKIIKQTKYLKHVSFEKELTVKMDGKKRISLIDWQ
;
A
#
# COMPACT_ATOMS: atom_id res chain seq x y z
N MET A 1 -29.38 -25.95 -15.12
CA MET A 1 -28.65 -25.72 -13.86
C MET A 1 -27.34 -25.05 -14.23
N GLN A 2 -27.14 -23.80 -13.80
CA GLN A 2 -25.97 -22.99 -14.15
C GLN A 2 -24.89 -23.26 -13.10
N ILE A 3 -23.78 -23.84 -13.53
CA ILE A 3 -22.65 -24.19 -12.66
C ILE A 3 -21.81 -22.92 -12.52
N LYS A 4 -21.77 -22.35 -11.31
CA LYS A 4 -20.80 -21.31 -10.97
C LYS A 4 -19.39 -21.93 -11.03
N PRO A 5 -18.37 -21.23 -11.57
CA PRO A 5 -16.99 -21.67 -11.38
C PRO A 5 -16.69 -21.68 -9.88
N LEU A 6 -16.27 -22.83 -9.38
CA LEU A 6 -15.66 -22.96 -8.06
C LEU A 6 -14.39 -22.11 -8.08
N ILE A 7 -14.36 -21.09 -7.23
CA ILE A 7 -13.20 -20.27 -6.91
C ILE A 7 -12.13 -21.23 -6.37
N GLY A 8 -11.17 -21.56 -7.23
CA GLY A 8 -10.09 -22.50 -6.94
C GLY A 8 -9.08 -21.87 -6.00
N ASN A 9 -9.13 -22.32 -4.75
CA ASN A 9 -8.04 -22.49 -3.79
C ASN A 9 -7.07 -21.31 -3.61
N ALA A 10 -7.13 -20.73 -2.40
CA ALA A 10 -5.96 -20.24 -1.69
C ALA A 10 -4.91 -21.36 -1.64
N THR A 11 -4.11 -21.47 -2.71
CA THR A 11 -2.84 -22.17 -2.65
C THR A 11 -1.98 -21.33 -1.71
N ASP A 12 -1.36 -21.98 -0.74
CA ASP A 12 -0.41 -21.34 0.14
C ASP A 12 0.68 -20.71 -0.73
N TYR A 13 0.66 -19.38 -0.84
CA TYR A 13 1.67 -18.67 -1.61
C TYR A 13 2.88 -18.52 -0.71
N GLU A 14 3.86 -19.41 -0.87
CA GLU A 14 5.04 -19.42 -0.04
C GLU A 14 6.16 -18.62 -0.71
N ILE A 15 6.67 -17.62 0.00
CA ILE A 15 7.82 -16.84 -0.47
C ILE A 15 9.12 -17.56 -0.05
N ASN A 16 9.97 -17.85 -1.03
CA ASN A 16 11.36 -18.27 -0.80
C ASN A 16 12.28 -17.02 -0.80
N LEU A 17 12.77 -16.64 0.38
CA LEU A 17 13.64 -15.47 0.55
C LEU A 17 15.01 -15.62 -0.12
N ASP A 18 15.49 -16.85 -0.32
CA ASP A 18 16.80 -17.10 -0.90
C ASP A 18 16.86 -16.82 -2.41
N GLU A 19 15.70 -16.77 -3.06
CA GLU A 19 15.56 -16.50 -4.51
C GLU A 19 15.31 -15.01 -4.81
N ILE A 20 15.25 -14.16 -3.78
CA ILE A 20 14.83 -12.77 -3.94
C ILE A 20 16.04 -11.83 -4.00
N ALA A 21 16.25 -11.24 -5.18
CA ALA A 21 17.21 -10.17 -5.37
C ALA A 21 16.68 -8.87 -4.74
N LYS A 22 17.17 -8.52 -3.55
CA LYS A 22 16.73 -7.33 -2.79
C LYS A 22 16.91 -6.01 -3.56
N GLU A 23 17.87 -5.96 -4.48
CA GLU A 23 18.11 -4.83 -5.40
C GLU A 23 16.93 -4.53 -6.34
N HIS A 24 16.07 -5.52 -6.59
CA HIS A 24 14.88 -5.38 -7.45
C HIS A 24 13.60 -5.15 -6.65
N LEU A 25 13.70 -4.91 -5.34
CA LEU A 25 12.54 -4.67 -4.50
C LEU A 25 12.29 -3.18 -4.31
N LEU A 26 11.06 -2.78 -4.59
CA LEU A 26 10.52 -1.51 -4.13
C LEU A 26 10.26 -1.56 -2.61
N LEU A 27 9.75 -2.69 -2.12
CA LEU A 27 9.35 -2.85 -0.73
C LEU A 27 9.55 -4.29 -0.26
N PHE A 28 9.97 -4.43 1.00
CA PHE A 28 9.93 -5.69 1.74
C PHE A 28 9.38 -5.47 3.15
N THR A 29 8.52 -6.36 3.62
CA THR A 29 8.05 -6.37 5.01
C THR A 29 7.81 -7.80 5.52
N ASN A 30 8.07 -8.02 6.81
CA ASN A 30 7.65 -9.22 7.56
C ASN A 30 6.36 -8.97 8.38
N ASN A 31 5.69 -7.85 8.13
CA ASN A 31 4.45 -7.43 8.76
C ASN A 31 3.39 -7.13 7.69
N GLY A 32 3.26 -8.04 6.73
CA GLY A 32 2.28 -8.01 5.66
C GLY A 32 1.03 -8.83 5.98
N MET A 33 -0.11 -8.40 5.45
CA MET A 33 -1.36 -9.12 5.43
C MET A 33 -1.91 -9.19 4.00
N GLY A 34 -2.45 -10.35 3.66
CA GLY A 34 -2.88 -10.71 2.31
C GLY A 34 -2.31 -12.08 1.94
N ASN A 35 -2.80 -12.67 0.85
CA ASN A 35 -2.25 -13.90 0.33
C ASN A 35 -2.39 -13.92 -1.18
N GLY A 36 -1.32 -14.31 -1.88
CA GLY A 36 -1.29 -14.48 -3.33
C GLY A 36 -0.37 -13.52 -4.07
N LEU A 37 -0.65 -13.35 -5.36
CA LEU A 37 0.15 -12.62 -6.34
C LEU A 37 -0.71 -11.54 -7.01
N ILE A 38 -0.16 -10.34 -7.17
CA ILE A 38 -0.74 -9.26 -7.99
C ILE A 38 0.38 -8.75 -8.90
N ASP A 39 0.17 -8.75 -10.21
CA ASP A 39 1.23 -8.50 -11.21
C ASP A 39 0.84 -7.48 -12.29
N HIS A 40 -0.25 -6.73 -12.10
CA HIS A 40 -0.79 -5.80 -13.11
C HIS A 40 -0.76 -4.31 -12.69
N ILE A 41 -0.19 -3.97 -11.53
CA ILE A 41 -0.20 -2.59 -11.00
C ILE A 41 1.02 -1.82 -11.49
N LYS A 42 0.82 -0.62 -12.06
CA LYS A 42 1.93 0.30 -12.42
C LYS A 42 2.01 1.54 -11.58
N ASP A 43 0.88 1.95 -11.01
CA ASP A 43 0.73 3.24 -10.39
C ASP A 43 0.95 3.14 -8.87
N VAL A 44 1.78 4.05 -8.34
CA VAL A 44 2.04 4.19 -6.91
C VAL A 44 1.71 5.63 -6.51
N ILE A 45 0.84 5.76 -5.52
CA ILE A 45 0.51 7.04 -4.89
C ILE A 45 1.10 7.00 -3.49
N TYR A 46 1.93 7.99 -3.18
CA TYR A 46 2.56 8.06 -1.87
C TYR A 46 2.58 9.47 -1.29
N VAL A 47 2.55 9.55 0.04
CA VAL A 47 2.75 10.80 0.78
C VAL A 47 4.22 11.17 0.76
N ASP A 48 4.52 12.39 0.32
CA ASP A 48 5.88 12.93 0.37
C ASP A 48 6.29 13.16 1.83
N ARG A 49 7.30 12.40 2.27
CA ARG A 49 7.82 12.43 3.64
C ARG A 49 8.37 13.79 4.06
N GLN A 50 8.88 14.59 3.12
CA GLN A 50 9.45 15.91 3.42
C GLN A 50 8.36 16.98 3.61
N LEU A 51 7.21 16.79 2.98
CA LEU A 51 6.07 17.71 3.03
C LEU A 51 5.02 17.27 4.04
N PHE A 52 5.14 16.05 4.59
CA PHE A 52 4.20 15.52 5.56
C PHE A 52 4.12 16.38 6.83
N ASP A 53 2.90 16.72 7.21
CA ASP A 53 2.59 17.41 8.46
C ASP A 53 1.40 16.71 9.12
N LYS A 54 1.60 16.21 10.34
CA LYS A 54 0.56 15.51 11.12
C LYS A 54 -0.68 16.37 11.42
N SER A 55 -0.54 17.70 11.41
CA SER A 55 -1.67 18.61 11.55
C SER A 55 -2.49 18.74 10.26
N LYS A 56 -1.98 18.19 9.14
CA LYS A 56 -2.56 18.29 7.79
C LYS A 56 -3.12 16.98 7.26
N THR A 57 -3.27 15.96 8.10
CA THR A 57 -3.78 14.63 7.70
C THR A 57 -5.17 14.66 7.09
N LYS A 58 -6.03 15.61 7.49
CA LYS A 58 -7.36 15.82 6.87
C LYS A 58 -7.25 16.43 5.46
N GLU A 59 -6.33 17.36 5.23
CA GLU A 59 -6.05 17.87 3.89
C GLU A 59 -5.45 16.77 3.01
N ILE A 60 -4.53 15.96 3.54
CA ILE A 60 -3.95 14.80 2.83
C ILE A 60 -5.06 13.82 2.41
N ALA A 61 -6.01 13.51 3.30
CA ALA A 61 -7.16 12.64 2.97
C ALA A 61 -7.99 13.16 1.79
N LYS A 62 -8.16 14.49 1.67
CA LYS A 62 -8.86 15.09 0.53
C LYS A 62 -8.06 14.98 -0.76
N GLU A 63 -6.74 15.14 -0.70
CA GLU A 63 -5.88 14.95 -1.87
C GLU A 63 -5.88 13.49 -2.34
N ILE A 64 -5.91 12.53 -1.40
CA ILE A 64 -6.05 11.10 -1.70
C ILE A 64 -7.37 10.83 -2.41
N GLU A 65 -8.48 11.40 -1.93
CA GLU A 65 -9.80 11.24 -2.56
C GLU A 65 -9.81 11.74 -4.02
N LEU A 66 -9.17 12.87 -4.29
CA LEU A 66 -9.03 13.41 -5.65
C LEU A 66 -8.26 12.45 -6.56
N LEU A 67 -7.11 11.94 -6.10
CA LEU A 67 -6.32 10.99 -6.89
C LEU A 67 -7.06 9.65 -7.06
N ASN A 68 -7.72 9.14 -6.02
CA ASN A 68 -8.50 7.90 -6.11
C ASN A 68 -9.65 8.03 -7.11
N LYS A 69 -10.29 9.19 -7.20
CA LYS A 69 -11.30 9.46 -8.22
C LYS A 69 -10.71 9.42 -9.62
N GLU A 70 -9.53 10.02 -9.83
CA GLU A 70 -8.83 9.92 -11.12
C GLU A 70 -8.48 8.46 -11.46
N MET A 71 -8.05 7.67 -10.49
CA MET A 71 -7.79 6.24 -10.70
C MET A 71 -9.06 5.46 -11.03
N PHE A 72 -10.20 5.82 -10.43
CA PHE A 72 -11.50 5.26 -10.77
C PHE A 72 -11.91 5.62 -12.21
N ASP A 73 -11.82 6.90 -12.58
CA ASP A 73 -12.23 7.42 -13.89
C ASP A 73 -11.39 6.84 -15.05
N ASN A 74 -10.14 6.47 -14.78
CA ASN A 74 -9.23 5.84 -15.74
C ASN A 74 -9.17 4.30 -15.65
N ASP A 75 -10.00 3.69 -14.80
CA ASP A 75 -10.00 2.27 -14.47
C ASP A 75 -8.62 1.70 -14.10
N LYS A 76 -7.89 2.44 -13.27
CA LYS A 76 -6.57 2.05 -12.78
C LYS A 76 -6.60 1.66 -11.31
N GLU A 77 -5.78 0.70 -10.96
CA GLU A 77 -5.53 0.29 -9.57
C GLU A 77 -4.13 0.72 -9.16
N TYR A 78 -3.89 0.89 -7.86
CA TYR A 78 -2.63 1.43 -7.38
C TYR A 78 -2.19 0.90 -6.02
N ILE A 79 -0.91 1.13 -5.74
CA ILE A 79 -0.30 0.95 -4.42
C ILE A 79 -0.31 2.29 -3.70
N LEU A 80 -0.76 2.29 -2.46
CA LEU A 80 -0.91 3.48 -1.63
C LEU A 80 0.06 3.42 -0.45
N ILE A 81 0.94 4.41 -0.33
CA ILE A 81 2.00 4.42 0.70
C ILE A 81 1.92 5.72 1.52
N GLY A 82 1.89 5.64 2.83
CA GLY A 82 2.01 6.85 3.65
C GLY A 82 2.11 6.62 5.14
N PRO A 83 2.30 7.70 5.92
CA PRO A 83 2.60 7.60 7.33
C PRO A 83 1.36 7.37 8.21
N GLY A 84 1.57 6.62 9.29
CA GLY A 84 0.59 6.32 10.34
C GLY A 84 -0.59 5.47 9.89
N ARG A 85 -1.63 5.46 10.73
CA ARG A 85 -2.82 4.61 10.56
C ARG A 85 -3.80 5.17 9.53
N TRP A 86 -4.16 4.38 8.54
CA TRP A 86 -5.15 4.75 7.54
C TRP A 86 -6.56 4.40 8.04
N GLY A 87 -7.49 5.33 7.87
CA GLY A 87 -8.88 5.15 8.33
C GLY A 87 -9.10 5.27 9.84
N THR A 88 -8.12 5.85 10.54
CA THR A 88 -8.28 6.25 11.94
C THR A 88 -9.29 7.39 12.10
N ARG A 89 -9.98 7.43 13.25
CA ARG A 89 -10.79 8.60 13.65
C ARG A 89 -9.96 9.69 14.31
N ASP A 90 -8.75 9.35 14.77
CA ASP A 90 -7.81 10.27 15.38
C ASP A 90 -6.77 10.75 14.33
N PRO A 91 -6.86 12.00 13.85
CA PRO A 91 -5.97 12.53 12.82
C PRO A 91 -4.51 12.72 13.29
N TRP A 92 -4.22 12.60 14.59
CA TRP A 92 -2.88 12.78 15.14
C TRP A 92 -2.02 11.52 15.08
N ILE A 93 -2.61 10.38 14.77
CA ILE A 93 -1.92 9.08 14.68
C ILE A 93 -2.02 8.46 13.28
N GLY A 94 -2.61 9.17 12.32
CA GLY A 94 -2.76 8.69 10.97
C GLY A 94 -3.67 9.54 10.09
N ILE A 95 -3.99 9.01 8.92
CA ILE A 95 -4.74 9.71 7.87
C ILE A 95 -6.22 9.25 7.93
N PRO A 96 -7.17 10.14 8.22
CA PRO A 96 -8.57 9.79 8.45
C PRO A 96 -9.35 9.64 7.13
N VAL A 97 -8.94 8.67 6.29
CA VAL A 97 -9.66 8.32 5.06
C VAL A 97 -10.82 7.37 5.33
N ASN A 98 -11.91 7.52 4.58
CA ASN A 98 -12.94 6.48 4.49
C ASN A 98 -12.65 5.54 3.31
N TRP A 99 -13.25 4.35 3.32
CA TRP A 99 -13.02 3.34 2.27
C TRP A 99 -13.26 3.86 0.85
N THR A 100 -14.31 4.66 0.65
CA THR A 100 -14.65 5.23 -0.67
C THR A 100 -13.56 6.16 -1.21
N GLN A 101 -12.74 6.75 -0.35
CA GLN A 101 -11.65 7.65 -0.72
C GLN A 101 -10.39 6.90 -1.18
N ILE A 102 -10.29 5.59 -0.94
CA ILE A 102 -9.13 4.75 -1.30
C ILE A 102 -9.53 3.45 -2.00
N SER A 103 -10.75 3.39 -2.54
CA SER A 103 -11.38 2.16 -3.02
C SER A 103 -10.67 1.49 -4.20
N LYS A 104 -9.83 2.20 -4.95
CA LYS A 104 -9.01 1.66 -6.05
C LYS A 104 -7.59 1.25 -5.61
N ALA A 105 -7.24 1.44 -4.33
CA ALA A 105 -5.99 0.93 -3.78
C ALA A 105 -6.08 -0.60 -3.64
N LYS A 106 -5.10 -1.31 -4.21
CA LYS A 106 -4.96 -2.76 -4.07
C LYS A 106 -3.97 -3.18 -3.01
N ILE A 107 -3.02 -2.29 -2.72
CA ILE A 107 -2.07 -2.44 -1.64
C ILE A 107 -2.06 -1.13 -0.85
N ILE A 108 -2.13 -1.24 0.47
CA ILE A 108 -1.98 -0.10 1.39
C ILE A 108 -0.76 -0.38 2.26
N VAL A 109 0.17 0.56 2.29
CA VAL A 109 1.41 0.49 3.04
C VAL A 109 1.44 1.62 4.06
N GLU A 110 1.36 1.23 5.33
CA GLU A 110 1.53 2.15 6.43
C GLU A 110 3.00 2.22 6.82
N THR A 111 3.49 3.45 7.01
CA THR A 111 4.87 3.71 7.40
C THR A 111 4.93 4.44 8.73
N SER A 112 5.91 4.17 9.57
CA SER A 112 6.19 5.04 10.71
C SER A 112 7.15 6.16 10.33
N LEU A 113 7.17 7.23 11.10
CA LEU A 113 8.19 8.28 11.09
C LEU A 113 8.68 8.50 12.53
N ASP A 114 9.81 9.19 12.72
CA ASP A 114 10.44 9.40 14.04
C ASP A 114 9.44 9.91 15.11
N ASP A 115 8.61 10.90 14.74
CA ASP A 115 7.58 11.49 15.61
C ASP A 115 6.14 11.05 15.27
N PHE A 116 5.98 9.93 14.55
CA PHE A 116 4.69 9.43 14.08
C PHE A 116 4.68 7.89 14.07
N PRO A 117 4.43 7.25 15.23
CA PRO A 117 4.52 5.80 15.35
C PRO A 117 3.35 5.08 14.67
N LEU A 118 3.62 3.87 14.18
CA LEU A 118 2.59 2.91 13.83
C LEU A 118 2.14 2.21 15.11
N ASP A 119 1.08 2.71 15.71
CA ASP A 119 0.49 2.04 16.86
C ASP A 119 -0.30 0.80 16.36
N ALA A 120 -0.41 -0.28 17.12
CA ALA A 120 -1.10 -1.51 16.70
C ALA A 120 -2.62 -1.43 16.95
N SER A 121 -3.43 -0.98 15.98
CA SER A 121 -4.90 -1.03 16.11
C SER A 121 -5.54 -1.41 14.80
N ALA A 122 -6.09 -2.62 14.78
CA ALA A 122 -7.02 -3.06 13.76
C ALA A 122 -8.38 -2.41 14.02
N GLY A 123 -8.61 -1.22 13.45
CA GLY A 123 -9.93 -0.58 13.44
C GLY A 123 -10.92 -1.43 12.64
N SER A 124 -11.94 -1.97 13.31
CA SER A 124 -12.78 -3.08 12.83
C SER A 124 -13.38 -2.89 11.43
N HIS A 125 -14.06 -1.78 11.12
CA HIS A 125 -14.78 -1.64 9.83
C HIS A 125 -13.86 -1.39 8.62
N PHE A 126 -12.80 -0.61 8.79
CA PHE A 126 -11.82 -0.41 7.72
C PHE A 126 -11.13 -1.73 7.37
N PHE A 127 -10.75 -2.48 8.41
CA PHE A 127 -10.10 -3.78 8.28
C PHE A 127 -11.02 -4.86 7.67
N HIS A 128 -12.32 -4.84 7.96
CA HIS A 128 -13.29 -5.71 7.29
C HIS A 128 -13.33 -5.49 5.77
N ASN A 129 -13.20 -4.25 5.30
CA ASN A 129 -13.16 -3.97 3.86
C ASN A 129 -11.84 -4.42 3.22
N VAL A 130 -10.71 -4.16 3.89
CA VAL A 130 -9.38 -4.62 3.44
C VAL A 130 -9.36 -6.13 3.23
N THR A 131 -9.84 -6.88 4.23
CA THR A 131 -9.90 -8.35 4.18
C THR A 131 -10.90 -8.89 3.16
N SER A 132 -12.11 -8.29 3.05
CA SER A 132 -13.15 -8.77 2.12
C SER A 132 -12.89 -8.42 0.65
N MET A 133 -12.18 -7.33 0.37
CA MET A 133 -11.88 -6.87 -0.99
C MET A 133 -10.50 -7.34 -1.49
N ASN A 134 -9.86 -8.23 -0.74
CA ASN A 134 -8.55 -8.81 -1.04
C ASN A 134 -7.47 -7.74 -1.29
N VAL A 135 -7.47 -6.70 -0.46
CA VAL A 135 -6.45 -5.63 -0.48
C VAL A 135 -5.29 -6.05 0.40
N GLY A 136 -4.07 -5.99 -0.14
CA GLY A 136 -2.85 -6.22 0.63
C GLY A 136 -2.61 -5.06 1.59
N TYR A 137 -2.24 -5.37 2.82
CA TYR A 137 -2.05 -4.37 3.87
C TYR A 137 -0.73 -4.60 4.59
N PHE A 138 0.18 -3.65 4.44
CA PHE A 138 1.57 -3.78 4.84
C PHE A 138 1.91 -2.72 5.87
N SER A 139 2.72 -3.08 6.86
CA SER A 139 3.28 -2.12 7.80
C SER A 139 4.81 -2.12 7.69
N VAL A 140 5.41 -0.95 7.58
CA VAL A 140 6.87 -0.77 7.54
C VAL A 140 7.29 0.23 8.61
N GLN A 141 8.06 -0.24 9.59
CA GLN A 141 8.59 0.62 10.64
C GLN A 141 9.91 1.26 10.19
N HIS A 142 10.06 2.56 10.46
CA HIS A 142 11.21 3.37 10.04
C HIS A 142 12.56 2.84 10.56
N HIS A 143 12.58 2.32 11.78
CA HIS A 143 13.80 1.82 12.43
C HIS A 143 13.98 0.30 12.36
N SER A 144 13.18 -0.41 11.53
CA SER A 144 13.35 -1.85 11.39
C SER A 144 14.49 -2.16 10.41
N SER A 145 15.42 -3.01 10.81
CA SER A 145 16.42 -3.60 9.90
C SER A 145 15.81 -4.63 8.94
N ASP A 146 14.59 -5.08 9.23
CA ASP A 146 13.98 -6.26 8.61
C ASP A 146 12.92 -5.88 7.57
N CYS A 147 12.58 -4.60 7.44
CA CYS A 147 11.62 -4.07 6.48
C CYS A 147 12.18 -2.81 5.82
N PHE A 148 11.86 -2.56 4.55
CA PHE A 148 12.30 -1.34 3.88
C PHE A 148 11.35 -0.92 2.76
N ILE A 149 11.45 0.36 2.40
CA ILE A 149 10.88 0.94 1.18
C ILE A 149 12.00 1.69 0.47
N ASN A 150 12.20 1.41 -0.81
CA ASN A 150 13.18 2.10 -1.64
C ASN A 150 12.61 3.43 -2.15
N TRP A 151 12.79 4.48 -1.35
CA TRP A 151 12.29 5.83 -1.67
C TRP A 151 12.99 6.45 -2.88
N ASP A 152 14.27 6.18 -3.08
CA ASP A 152 15.03 6.69 -4.22
C ASP A 152 14.47 6.12 -5.53
N LEU A 153 14.05 4.85 -5.51
CA LEU A 153 13.41 4.23 -6.65
C LEU A 153 12.09 4.93 -7.01
N LEU A 154 11.25 5.24 -6.02
CA LEU A 154 10.00 5.99 -6.22
C LEU A 154 10.26 7.41 -6.74
N ALA A 155 11.32 8.06 -6.26
CA ALA A 155 11.68 9.41 -6.67
C ALA A 155 12.18 9.47 -8.12
N ASN A 156 12.75 8.38 -8.63
CA ASN A 156 13.26 8.27 -10.00
C ASN A 156 12.19 7.85 -11.03
N GLN A 157 10.98 7.49 -10.59
CA GLN A 157 9.89 7.14 -11.50
C GLN A 157 9.26 8.35 -12.17
N LYS A 158 8.54 8.11 -13.28
CA LYS A 158 7.78 9.14 -13.97
C LYS A 158 6.65 9.66 -13.07
N ILE A 159 6.73 10.94 -12.69
CA ILE A 159 5.66 11.64 -11.98
C ILE A 159 4.51 11.91 -12.96
N ILE A 160 3.34 11.32 -12.69
CA ILE A 160 2.11 11.59 -13.42
C ILE A 160 1.44 12.83 -12.86
N LYS A 161 1.42 12.93 -11.52
CA LYS A 161 0.81 14.06 -10.82
C LYS A 161 1.48 14.29 -9.47
N GLN A 162 1.59 15.55 -9.09
CA GLN A 162 2.06 15.96 -7.78
C GLN A 162 1.07 16.96 -7.20
N THR A 163 0.61 16.71 -5.98
CA THR A 163 -0.21 17.64 -5.19
C THR A 163 0.68 18.30 -4.12
N LYS A 164 0.08 18.91 -3.09
CA LYS A 164 0.87 19.52 -2.03
C LYS A 164 1.59 18.46 -1.18
N TYR A 165 0.95 17.33 -0.91
CA TYR A 165 1.50 16.29 -0.03
C TYR A 165 1.67 14.93 -0.68
N LEU A 166 1.10 14.69 -1.87
CA LEU A 166 1.15 13.39 -2.54
C LEU A 166 1.91 13.47 -3.85
N LYS A 167 2.55 12.35 -4.20
CA LYS A 167 3.11 12.08 -5.51
C LYS A 167 2.45 10.82 -6.07
N HIS A 168 1.96 10.94 -7.30
CA HIS A 168 1.51 9.84 -8.12
C HIS A 168 2.60 9.58 -9.16
N VAL A 169 3.24 8.42 -9.06
CA VAL A 169 4.22 7.94 -10.02
C VAL A 169 3.73 6.70 -10.75
N SER A 170 4.22 6.49 -11.95
CA SER A 170 3.90 5.32 -12.76
C SER A 170 5.19 4.65 -13.22
N PHE A 171 5.24 3.34 -13.06
CA PHE A 171 6.34 2.49 -13.52
C PHE A 171 6.17 2.14 -14.99
N GLU A 172 7.29 1.97 -15.72
CA GLU A 172 7.24 1.52 -17.12
C GLU A 172 6.69 0.10 -17.23
N LYS A 173 7.15 -0.76 -16.32
CA LYS A 173 6.72 -2.16 -16.16
C LYS A 173 5.70 -2.30 -15.02
N GLU A 174 4.97 -3.42 -15.04
CA GLU A 174 4.04 -3.76 -13.97
C GLU A 174 4.82 -4.25 -12.74
N LEU A 175 4.35 -3.85 -11.57
CA LEU A 175 4.88 -4.26 -10.28
C LEU A 175 4.31 -5.62 -9.90
N THR A 176 5.17 -6.51 -9.43
CA THR A 176 4.77 -7.81 -8.92
C THR A 176 4.75 -7.79 -7.40
N VAL A 177 3.56 -7.86 -6.81
CA VAL A 177 3.33 -7.96 -5.38
C VAL A 177 3.13 -9.41 -4.99
N LYS A 178 3.97 -9.89 -4.07
CA LYS A 178 3.90 -11.25 -3.53
C LYS A 178 3.56 -11.18 -2.06
N MET A 179 2.54 -11.94 -1.63
CA MET A 179 2.06 -11.95 -0.25
C MET A 179 1.96 -13.38 0.27
N ASP A 180 2.77 -13.69 1.29
CA ASP A 180 2.71 -14.93 2.06
C ASP A 180 2.01 -14.65 3.38
N GLY A 181 0.71 -14.97 3.44
CA GLY A 181 -0.11 -14.71 4.62
C GLY A 181 0.26 -15.57 5.83
N LYS A 182 0.92 -16.72 5.62
CA LYS A 182 1.35 -17.62 6.70
C LYS A 182 2.60 -17.10 7.40
N LYS A 183 3.60 -16.69 6.62
CA LYS A 183 4.84 -16.09 7.14
C LYS A 183 4.68 -14.60 7.46
N ARG A 184 3.57 -13.98 7.03
CA ARG A 184 3.33 -12.53 7.07
C ARG A 184 4.38 -11.73 6.29
N ILE A 185 4.98 -12.37 5.30
CA ILE A 185 6.00 -11.76 4.45
C ILE A 185 5.30 -11.19 3.23
N SER A 186 5.67 -9.97 2.84
CA SER A 186 5.21 -9.38 1.60
C SER A 186 6.30 -8.56 0.96
N LEU A 187 6.34 -8.56 -0.37
CA LEU A 187 7.29 -7.79 -1.15
C LEU A 187 6.64 -7.22 -2.40
N ILE A 188 7.23 -6.15 -2.90
CA ILE A 188 6.88 -5.54 -4.18
C ILE A 188 8.14 -5.50 -5.02
N ASP A 189 8.12 -6.25 -6.13
CA ASP A 189 9.16 -6.34 -7.14
C ASP A 189 8.81 -5.41 -8.31
N TRP A 190 9.81 -4.76 -8.91
CA TRP A 190 9.62 -3.80 -10.00
C TRP A 190 10.21 -4.26 -11.35
N GLN A 191 10.72 -5.49 -11.45
CA GLN A 191 11.37 -6.01 -12.67
C GLN A 191 10.49 -6.80 -13.64
#